data_AF-A0AAJ4YCU2-F1
#
_entry.id   AF-A0AAJ4YCU2-F1
#
_cell.length_a   1.000
_cell.length_b   1.000
_cell.length_c   1.000
_cell.angle_alpha   90.00
_cell.angle_beta   90.00
_cell.angle_gamma   90.00
#
_symmetry.space_group_name_H-M   'P 1'
#
loop_
_entity.id
_entity.type
_entity.pdbx_description
1 polymer ?
#
loop_
_entity_poly.entity_id
_entity_poly.type
_entity_poly.pdbx_seq_one_letter_code
_entity_poly.pdbx_strand_id
1 'polypeptide(L)'
;MAFDEEWAQLKADALARRSTGMQIDQLPADATGGTGAPVAGSLVAKTDSINGNANLLIEIAGFLQEGRPDAELTTMAREPRTHEDVAKQVARFAGFADDQYLDAVALFAALSTRLRTVGSDFVKIDDDTAQRFLDDILRYGQYVAPEAR
;
A
#
# COMPACT_ATOMS: atom_id res chain seq x y z
N MET A 1 5.94 16.33 -31.77
CA MET A 1 5.63 15.19 -30.89
C MET A 1 4.15 15.28 -30.57
N ALA A 2 3.42 14.18 -30.74
CA ALA A 2 2.01 14.14 -30.35
C ALA A 2 1.92 14.03 -28.82
N PHE A 3 0.89 14.65 -28.23
CA PHE A 3 0.62 14.60 -26.78
C PHE A 3 0.63 13.16 -26.23
N ASP A 4 0.17 12.20 -27.02
CA ASP A 4 0.16 10.78 -26.67
C ASP A 4 1.56 10.17 -26.56
N GLU A 5 2.53 10.60 -27.39
CA GLU A 5 3.92 10.14 -27.33
C GLU A 5 4.62 10.69 -26.08
N GLU A 6 4.39 11.97 -25.77
CA GLU A 6 4.93 12.62 -24.58
C GLU A 6 4.37 11.99 -23.30
N TRP A 7 3.07 11.66 -23.29
CA TRP A 7 2.44 10.94 -22.19
C TRP A 7 2.95 9.51 -22.02
N ALA A 8 3.18 8.79 -23.12
CA ALA A 8 3.75 7.46 -23.06
C ALA A 8 5.17 7.48 -22.47
N GLN A 9 5.97 8.48 -22.85
CA GLN A 9 7.31 8.68 -22.33
C GLN A 9 7.30 9.00 -20.82
N LEU A 10 6.43 9.90 -20.38
CA LEU A 10 6.29 10.26 -18.95
C LEU A 10 5.85 9.06 -18.10
N LYS A 11 4.96 8.19 -18.61
CA LYS A 11 4.57 6.94 -17.95
C LYS A 11 5.74 5.96 -17.86
N ALA A 12 6.51 5.80 -18.94
CA ALA A 12 7.67 4.91 -18.97
C ALA A 12 8.76 5.39 -17.97
N ASP A 13 9.02 6.68 -17.93
CA ASP A 13 9.97 7.28 -16.98
C ASP A 13 9.49 7.14 -15.53
N ALA A 14 8.20 7.32 -15.26
CA ALA A 14 7.63 7.11 -13.93
C ALA A 14 7.72 5.63 -13.48
N LEU A 15 7.48 4.68 -14.40
CA LEU A 15 7.66 3.24 -14.15
C LEU A 15 9.13 2.88 -13.89
N ALA A 16 10.07 3.49 -14.63
CA ALA A 16 11.50 3.30 -14.42
C ALA A 16 11.99 3.88 -13.08
N ARG A 17 11.38 4.97 -12.59
CA ARG A 17 11.65 5.54 -11.25
C ARG A 17 11.02 4.71 -10.13
N ARG A 18 9.88 4.04 -10.39
CA ARG A 18 9.20 3.15 -9.43
C ARG A 18 10.09 1.97 -9.00
N SER A 19 10.95 1.48 -9.89
CA SER A 19 11.88 0.36 -9.59
C SER A 19 13.05 0.76 -8.70
N THR A 20 13.37 2.06 -8.60
CA THR A 20 14.55 2.58 -7.90
C THR A 20 14.26 3.22 -6.54
N GLY A 21 13.00 3.59 -6.23
CA GLY A 21 12.68 4.32 -5.00
C GLY A 21 11.46 3.88 -4.20
N MET A 22 10.62 2.98 -4.72
CA MET A 22 9.42 2.49 -4.02
C MET A 22 9.36 0.96 -4.09
N GLN A 23 10.35 0.32 -3.48
CA GLN A 23 10.23 -1.10 -3.17
C GLN A 23 9.48 -1.21 -1.84
N ILE A 24 8.26 -1.76 -1.88
CA ILE A 24 7.61 -2.31 -0.69
C ILE A 24 8.62 -3.30 -0.10
N ASP A 25 9.15 -2.95 1.07
CA ASP A 25 10.36 -3.46 1.72
C ASP A 25 10.76 -4.91 1.35
N GLN A 26 11.84 -5.04 0.58
CA GLN A 26 12.71 -6.21 0.66
C GLN A 26 13.85 -5.91 1.66
N LEU A 27 13.54 -5.88 2.95
CA LEU A 27 14.59 -6.08 3.95
C LEU A 27 15.01 -7.55 3.95
N PRO A 28 16.32 -7.86 3.94
CA PRO A 28 16.83 -9.21 3.97
C PRO A 28 16.29 -9.92 5.22
N ALA A 29 15.88 -11.18 5.08
CA ALA A 29 15.40 -11.97 6.19
C ALA A 29 16.49 -12.05 7.25
N ASP A 30 16.27 -11.47 8.42
CA ASP A 30 17.12 -11.71 9.58
C ASP A 30 17.01 -13.21 9.91
N ALA A 31 18.09 -13.91 9.61
CA ALA A 31 18.27 -15.32 9.85
C ALA A 31 18.62 -15.52 11.33
N THR A 32 17.66 -15.33 12.24
CA THR A 32 17.86 -15.70 13.65
C THR A 32 16.59 -16.27 14.26
N GLY A 33 16.56 -17.61 14.36
CA GLY A 33 15.86 -18.28 15.46
C GLY A 33 14.63 -19.12 15.11
N GLY A 34 14.74 -20.06 14.16
CA GLY A 34 13.75 -21.13 14.01
C GLY A 34 14.34 -22.28 13.20
N THR A 35 14.63 -23.41 13.87
CA THR A 35 15.10 -24.65 13.22
C THR A 35 14.00 -25.23 12.34
N GLY A 36 13.92 -24.75 11.11
CA GLY A 36 13.08 -25.27 10.04
C GLY A 36 13.52 -24.59 8.75
N ALA A 37 14.19 -25.33 7.86
CA ALA A 37 14.61 -24.80 6.58
C ALA A 37 13.39 -24.22 5.85
N PRO A 38 13.44 -22.98 5.33
CA PRO A 38 12.32 -22.42 4.60
C PRO A 38 12.08 -23.29 3.37
N VAL A 39 10.90 -23.90 3.28
CA VAL A 39 10.47 -24.62 2.07
C VAL A 39 10.45 -23.58 0.95
N ALA A 40 11.28 -23.77 -0.07
CA ALA A 40 11.30 -22.92 -1.25
C ALA A 40 9.88 -22.85 -1.83
N GLY A 41 9.25 -21.67 -1.78
CA GLY A 41 7.86 -21.46 -2.18
C GLY A 41 6.89 -21.15 -1.03
N SER A 42 7.32 -21.14 0.23
CA SER A 42 6.52 -20.60 1.33
C SER A 42 6.41 -19.07 1.19
N LEU A 43 5.21 -18.58 0.87
CA LEU A 43 4.87 -17.17 0.97
C LEU A 43 4.82 -16.80 2.46
N VAL A 44 5.97 -16.38 3.01
CA VAL A 44 6.04 -15.82 4.36
C VAL A 44 5.40 -14.43 4.32
N ALA A 45 4.15 -14.33 4.76
CA ALA A 45 3.51 -13.05 5.00
C ALA A 45 4.21 -12.35 6.18
N LYS A 46 4.73 -11.14 5.95
CA LYS A 46 5.32 -10.31 7.01
C LYS A 46 4.28 -9.31 7.52
N THR A 47 3.79 -9.52 8.74
CA THR A 47 2.79 -8.65 9.39
C THR A 47 3.21 -7.17 9.39
N ASP A 48 4.49 -6.89 9.65
CA ASP A 48 5.03 -5.53 9.65
C ASP A 48 4.93 -4.86 8.27
N SER A 49 5.14 -5.64 7.21
CA SER A 49 4.97 -5.15 5.83
C SER A 49 3.50 -4.89 5.50
N ILE A 50 2.57 -5.74 5.96
CA ILE A 50 1.13 -5.56 5.73
C ILE A 50 0.61 -4.31 6.43
N ASN A 51 0.98 -4.12 7.70
CA ASN A 51 0.58 -2.94 8.47
C ASN A 51 1.29 -1.67 7.98
N GLY A 52 2.57 -1.76 7.61
CA GLY A 52 3.33 -0.66 7.02
C GLY A 52 2.70 -0.17 5.71
N ASN A 53 2.33 -1.10 4.82
CA ASN A 53 1.64 -0.77 3.57
C ASN A 53 0.25 -0.15 3.82
N ALA A 54 -0.48 -0.61 4.84
CA ALA A 54 -1.75 0.00 5.21
C ALA A 54 -1.59 1.47 5.62
N ASN A 55 -0.55 1.78 6.41
CA ASN A 55 -0.27 3.15 6.84
C ASN A 55 0.19 4.03 5.67
N LEU A 56 1.09 3.52 4.82
CA LEU A 56 1.56 4.27 3.64
C LEU A 56 0.41 4.65 2.70
N LEU A 57 -0.58 3.76 2.52
CA LEU A 57 -1.76 4.07 1.70
C LEU A 57 -2.64 5.17 2.30
N ILE A 58 -2.81 5.22 3.63
CA ILE A 58 -3.59 6.29 4.26
C ILE A 58 -2.83 7.63 4.23
N GLU A 59 -1.50 7.58 4.33
CA GLU A 59 -0.64 8.76 4.21
C GLU A 59 -0.67 9.32 2.79
N ILE A 60 -0.59 8.49 1.75
CA ILE A 60 -0.74 8.92 0.35
C ILE A 60 -2.10 9.58 0.12
N ALA A 61 -3.18 9.01 0.67
CA ALA A 61 -4.50 9.63 0.61
C ALA A 61 -4.53 11.00 1.31
N GLY A 62 -3.82 11.14 2.43
CA GLY A 62 -3.62 12.41 3.13
C GLY A 62 -2.82 13.43 2.31
N PHE A 63 -1.71 13.05 1.68
CA PHE A 63 -0.93 13.96 0.83
C PHE A 63 -1.70 14.40 -0.41
N LEU A 64 -2.53 13.53 -0.97
CA LEU A 64 -3.42 13.89 -2.08
C LEU A 64 -4.38 15.02 -1.69
N GLN A 65 -4.80 15.10 -0.42
CA GLN A 65 -5.64 16.20 0.08
C GLN A 65 -4.95 17.57 -0.04
N GLU A 66 -3.62 17.62 0.02
CA GLU A 66 -2.83 18.84 -0.18
C GLU A 66 -2.74 19.23 -1.67
N GLY A 67 -2.86 18.25 -2.59
CA GLY A 67 -2.83 18.43 -4.04
C GLY A 67 -4.20 18.54 -4.70
N ARG A 68 -5.27 18.71 -3.91
CA ARG A 68 -6.64 18.78 -4.43
C ARG A 68 -6.74 19.90 -5.47
N PRO A 69 -7.35 19.64 -6.66
CA PRO A 69 -7.62 20.70 -7.62
C PRO A 69 -8.48 21.77 -6.94
N ASP A 70 -7.87 22.94 -6.69
CA ASP A 70 -8.53 24.01 -5.96
C ASP A 70 -9.71 24.57 -6.77
N ALA A 71 -10.80 24.91 -6.09
CA ALA A 71 -11.89 25.68 -6.67
C ALA A 71 -11.38 27.02 -7.26
N GLU A 72 -10.25 27.51 -6.77
CA GLU A 72 -9.57 28.70 -7.27
C GLU A 72 -9.15 28.59 -8.75
N LEU A 73 -8.82 27.39 -9.25
CA LEU A 73 -8.53 27.14 -10.68
C LEU A 73 -9.74 27.51 -11.57
N THR A 74 -10.94 27.10 -11.15
CA THR A 74 -12.19 27.45 -11.85
C THR A 74 -12.60 28.90 -11.62
N THR A 75 -12.20 29.49 -10.49
CA THR A 75 -12.50 30.88 -10.13
C THR A 75 -11.67 31.87 -10.95
N MET A 76 -10.39 31.55 -11.17
CA MET A 76 -9.44 32.35 -11.94
C MET A 76 -9.69 32.25 -13.46
N ALA A 77 -10.17 31.11 -13.94
CA ALA A 77 -10.48 30.89 -15.35
C ALA A 77 -11.91 31.26 -15.77
N ARG A 78 -12.69 31.90 -14.89
CA ARG A 78 -14.10 32.23 -15.13
C ARG A 78 -14.27 33.51 -15.96
N GLU A 79 -15.30 33.55 -16.80
CA GLU A 79 -15.73 34.77 -17.48
C GLU A 79 -15.95 35.92 -16.46
N PRO A 80 -15.49 37.15 -16.72
CA PRO A 80 -14.93 37.68 -17.97
C PRO A 80 -13.39 37.64 -18.05
N ARG A 81 -12.72 36.97 -17.10
CA ARG A 81 -11.24 36.96 -17.04
C ARG A 81 -10.61 36.12 -18.15
N THR A 82 -11.40 35.24 -18.77
CA THR A 82 -10.95 34.32 -19.81
C THR A 82 -12.06 34.13 -20.84
N HIS A 83 -11.67 33.79 -22.07
CA HIS A 83 -12.63 33.49 -23.14
C HIS A 83 -13.58 32.36 -22.74
N GLU A 84 -14.84 32.44 -23.16
CA GLU A 84 -15.92 31.53 -22.75
C GLU A 84 -15.55 30.05 -22.94
N ASP A 85 -14.95 29.70 -24.08
CA ASP A 85 -14.54 28.32 -24.36
C ASP A 85 -13.44 27.81 -23.42
N VAL A 86 -12.49 28.68 -23.03
CA VAL A 86 -11.43 28.31 -22.08
C VAL A 86 -12.04 28.10 -20.71
N ALA A 87 -12.95 28.98 -20.28
CA ALA A 87 -13.67 28.83 -19.02
C ALA A 87 -14.44 27.49 -18.96
N LYS A 88 -15.11 27.11 -20.06
CA LYS A 88 -15.82 25.81 -20.17
C LYS A 88 -14.86 24.62 -20.06
N GLN A 89 -13.72 24.66 -20.74
CA GLN A 89 -12.76 23.54 -20.69
C GLN A 89 -12.10 23.41 -19.32
N VAL A 90 -11.74 24.52 -18.68
CA VAL A 90 -11.16 24.50 -17.32
C VAL A 90 -12.18 23.96 -16.31
N ALA A 91 -13.46 24.36 -16.42
CA ALA A 91 -14.52 23.81 -15.57
C ALA A 91 -14.68 22.29 -15.74
N ARG A 92 -14.64 21.81 -16.99
CA ARG A 92 -14.72 20.36 -17.29
C ARG A 92 -13.52 19.60 -16.73
N PHE A 93 -12.31 20.13 -16.92
CA PHE A 93 -11.10 19.52 -16.39
C PHE A 93 -11.11 19.48 -14.86
N ALA A 94 -11.51 20.58 -14.20
CA ALA A 94 -11.57 20.63 -12.75
C ALA A 94 -12.57 19.62 -12.17
N GLY A 95 -13.75 19.45 -12.80
CA GLY A 95 -14.70 18.41 -12.40
C GLY A 95 -14.12 17.01 -12.54
N PHE A 96 -13.49 16.70 -13.69
CA PHE A 96 -12.82 15.41 -13.89
C PHE A 96 -11.71 15.18 -12.86
N ALA A 97 -10.90 16.19 -12.57
CA ALA A 97 -9.80 16.08 -11.62
C ALA A 97 -10.29 15.86 -10.18
N ASP A 98 -11.39 16.50 -9.77
CA ASP A 98 -12.01 16.29 -8.45
C ASP A 98 -12.59 14.87 -8.34
N ASP A 99 -13.25 14.36 -9.38
CA ASP A 99 -13.75 12.98 -9.43
C ASP A 99 -12.61 11.95 -9.30
N GLN A 100 -11.53 12.11 -10.10
CA GLN A 100 -10.38 11.21 -10.03
C GLN A 100 -9.67 11.27 -8.67
N TYR A 101 -9.62 12.45 -8.05
CA TYR A 101 -9.09 12.64 -6.70
C TYR A 101 -9.92 11.84 -5.68
N LEU A 102 -11.25 12.00 -5.69
CA LEU A 102 -12.15 11.31 -4.76
C LEU A 102 -12.07 9.78 -4.92
N ASP A 103 -12.04 9.29 -6.16
CA ASP A 103 -11.92 7.86 -6.45
C ASP A 103 -10.60 7.27 -5.94
N ALA A 104 -9.48 8.00 -6.13
CA ALA A 104 -8.17 7.56 -5.66
C ALA A 104 -8.10 7.51 -4.12
N VAL A 105 -8.61 8.54 -3.44
CA VAL A 105 -8.68 8.57 -1.98
C VAL A 105 -9.54 7.43 -1.44
N ALA A 106 -10.70 7.20 -2.06
CA ALA A 106 -11.58 6.09 -1.68
C ALA A 106 -10.91 4.72 -1.85
N LEU A 107 -10.19 4.52 -2.97
CA LEU A 107 -9.44 3.29 -3.23
C LEU A 107 -8.34 3.06 -2.20
N PHE A 108 -7.52 4.08 -1.90
CA PHE A 108 -6.43 3.95 -0.94
C PHE A 108 -6.94 3.69 0.48
N ALA A 109 -8.00 4.37 0.90
CA ALA A 109 -8.64 4.12 2.19
C ALA A 109 -9.21 2.70 2.28
N ALA A 110 -9.88 2.22 1.23
CA ALA A 110 -10.42 0.87 1.17
C ALA A 110 -9.31 -0.20 1.21
N LEU A 111 -8.23 -0.01 0.46
CA LEU A 111 -7.08 -0.92 0.47
C LEU A 111 -6.35 -0.92 1.81
N SER A 112 -6.12 0.25 2.40
CA SER A 112 -5.53 0.39 3.75
C SER A 112 -6.34 -0.39 4.79
N THR A 113 -7.66 -0.19 4.78
CA THR A 113 -8.58 -0.89 5.68
C THR A 113 -8.49 -2.40 5.48
N ARG A 114 -8.50 -2.87 4.23
CA ARG A 114 -8.42 -4.30 3.91
C ARG A 114 -7.10 -4.93 4.35
N LEU A 115 -5.98 -4.25 4.14
CA LEU A 115 -4.67 -4.71 4.61
C LEU A 115 -4.63 -4.77 6.14
N ARG A 116 -5.21 -3.79 6.84
CA ARG A 116 -5.29 -3.80 8.30
C ARG A 116 -6.13 -4.96 8.84
N THR A 117 -7.24 -5.30 8.18
CA THR A 117 -8.03 -6.50 8.48
C THR A 117 -7.20 -7.76 8.28
N VAL A 118 -6.56 -7.92 7.12
CA VAL A 118 -5.71 -9.09 6.82
C VAL A 118 -4.56 -9.22 7.82
N GLY A 119 -3.88 -8.12 8.18
CA GLY A 119 -2.82 -8.13 9.18
C GLY A 119 -3.32 -8.56 10.56
N SER A 120 -4.50 -8.07 10.97
CA SER A 120 -5.12 -8.45 12.25
C SER A 120 -5.52 -9.92 12.29
N ASP A 121 -6.09 -10.43 11.20
CA ASP A 121 -6.48 -11.84 11.09
C ASP A 121 -5.26 -12.76 11.06
N PHE A 122 -4.17 -12.33 10.41
CA PHE A 122 -2.90 -13.06 10.40
C PHE A 122 -2.31 -13.19 11.81
N VAL A 123 -2.27 -12.10 12.59
CA VAL A 123 -1.80 -12.12 13.99
C VAL A 123 -2.60 -13.12 14.83
N LYS A 124 -3.93 -13.14 14.70
CA LYS A 124 -4.77 -14.09 15.43
C LYS A 124 -4.47 -15.55 15.06
N ILE A 125 -4.27 -15.82 13.78
CA ILE A 125 -3.96 -17.18 13.31
C ILE A 125 -2.59 -17.63 13.84
N ASP A 126 -1.61 -16.72 13.87
CA ASP A 126 -0.28 -17.01 14.40
C ASP A 126 -0.32 -17.27 15.91
N ASP A 127 -1.03 -16.43 16.67
CA ASP A 127 -1.27 -16.63 18.11
C ASP A 127 -1.94 -17.97 18.42
N ASP A 128 -3.02 -18.31 17.69
CA ASP A 128 -3.72 -19.60 17.81
C ASP A 128 -2.79 -20.78 17.52
N THR A 129 -1.89 -20.62 16.55
CA THR A 129 -0.93 -21.66 16.15
C THR A 129 0.14 -21.85 17.22
N ALA A 130 0.69 -20.75 17.75
CA ALA A 130 1.64 -20.76 18.85
C ALA A 130 1.03 -21.37 20.12
N GLN A 131 -0.22 -21.04 20.43
CA GLN A 131 -0.94 -21.60 21.57
C GLN A 131 -1.12 -23.12 21.44
N ARG A 132 -1.59 -23.61 20.28
CA ARG A 132 -1.73 -25.06 20.04
C ARG A 132 -0.39 -25.79 20.17
N PHE A 133 0.68 -25.21 19.65
CA PHE A 133 2.02 -25.77 19.77
C PHE A 133 2.47 -25.90 21.23
N LEU A 134 2.26 -24.85 22.04
CA LEU A 134 2.56 -24.89 23.47
C LEU A 134 1.69 -25.92 24.21
N ASP A 135 0.40 -26.00 23.89
CA ASP A 135 -0.51 -27.01 24.45
C ASP A 135 -0.05 -28.44 24.13
N ASP A 136 0.44 -28.69 22.91
CA ASP A 136 0.97 -29.99 22.53
C ASP A 136 2.26 -30.34 23.27
N ILE A 137 3.17 -29.37 23.46
CA ILE A 137 4.37 -29.57 24.30
C ILE A 137 3.97 -29.87 25.75
N LEU A 138 2.99 -29.15 26.30
CA LEU A 138 2.57 -29.35 27.69
C LEU A 138 1.86 -30.70 27.89
N ARG A 139 1.07 -31.16 26.91
CA ARG A 139 0.29 -32.40 27.01
C ARG A 139 1.11 -33.64 26.68
N TYR A 140 1.99 -33.56 25.69
CA TYR A 140 2.67 -34.72 25.11
C TYR A 140 4.19 -34.64 25.20
N GLY A 141 4.75 -33.52 25.67
CA GLY A 141 6.18 -33.37 25.84
C GLY A 141 6.71 -34.29 26.94
N GLN A 142 7.73 -35.08 26.61
CA GLN A 142 8.54 -35.80 27.58
C GLN A 142 9.88 -35.09 27.75
N TYR A 143 10.25 -34.85 29.00
CA TYR A 143 11.59 -34.39 29.33
C TYR A 143 12.58 -35.54 29.11
N VAL A 144 13.55 -35.32 28.22
CA VAL A 144 14.69 -36.23 28.05
C VAL A 144 15.91 -35.55 28.64
N ALA A 145 16.45 -36.11 29.72
CA ALA A 145 17.69 -35.62 30.32
C ALA A 145 18.84 -35.74 29.30
N PRO A 146 19.81 -34.81 29.28
CA PRO A 146 20.91 -34.82 28.31
C PRO A 146 21.72 -36.13 28.31
N GLU A 147 21.77 -36.80 29.45
CA GLU A 147 22.48 -38.07 29.66
C GLU A 147 21.79 -39.27 28.99
N ALA A 148 20.53 -39.11 28.55
CA ALA A 148 19.70 -40.14 27.93
C ALA A 148 19.53 -39.94 26.41
N ARG A 149 20.33 -39.05 25.79
CA ARG A 149 20.26 -38.69 24.38
C ARG A 149 21.38 -39.32 23.55
#